data_AF-A0A931ANK3-F1
#
_entry.id   AF-A0A931ANK3-F1
#
_cell.length_a   1.000
_cell.length_b   1.000
_cell.length_c   1.000
_cell.angle_alpha   90.00
_cell.angle_beta   90.00
_cell.angle_gamma   90.00
#
_symmetry.space_group_name_H-M   'P 1'
#
loop_
_entity.id
_entity.type
_entity.pdbx_description
1 polymer ?
#
loop_
_entity_poly.entity_id
_entity_poly.type
_entity_poly.pdbx_seq_one_letter_code
_entity_poly.pdbx_strand_id
1 'polypeptide(L)' 'AVADALCWHGASPALAARWSHLPAWGQMLVRALIYRIVTDETASGPAGWTPARIAAYRPVAELAVAYAGHDAD' A
#
# COMPACT_ATOMS: atom_id res chain seq x y z
N ALA A 1 8.27 0.67 -4.30
CA ALA A 1 9.22 0.02 -3.37
C ALA A 1 8.56 -0.40 -2.05
N VAL A 2 8.18 0.53 -1.13
CA VAL A 2 7.58 0.16 0.17
C VAL A 2 6.25 -0.57 0.02
N ALA A 3 5.30 -0.01 -0.75
CA ALA A 3 4.01 -0.67 -1.00
C ALA A 3 4.18 -2.08 -1.59
N ASP A 4 5.12 -2.24 -2.51
CA ASP A 4 5.40 -3.52 -3.18
C ASP A 4 5.98 -4.55 -2.21
N ALA A 5 6.93 -4.11 -1.37
CA ALA A 5 7.53 -4.96 -0.36
C ALA A 5 6.48 -5.48 0.63
N LEU A 6 5.55 -4.61 1.04
CA LEU A 6 4.45 -4.93 1.95
C LEU A 6 3.40 -5.84 1.30
N CYS A 7 3.04 -5.62 0.03
CA CYS A 7 2.02 -6.42 -0.65
C CYS A 7 2.54 -7.79 -1.09
N TRP A 8 3.79 -7.88 -1.54
CA TRP A 8 4.25 -9.00 -2.38
C TRP A 8 5.48 -9.74 -1.85
N HIS A 9 6.22 -9.15 -0.93
CA HIS A 9 7.51 -9.70 -0.48
C HIS A 9 7.55 -10.01 1.02
N GLY A 10 6.39 -10.04 1.69
CA GLY A 10 6.29 -10.38 3.11
C GLY A 10 7.02 -9.41 4.02
N ALA A 11 7.24 -8.16 3.59
CA ALA A 11 7.89 -7.18 4.43
C ALA A 11 7.04 -6.85 5.65
N SER A 12 7.71 -6.66 6.79
CA SER A 12 7.05 -6.25 8.03
C SER A 12 6.38 -4.87 7.88
N PRO A 13 5.18 -4.64 8.47
CA PRO A 13 4.56 -3.32 8.54
C PRO A 13 5.46 -2.23 9.14
N ALA A 14 6.43 -2.62 10.00
CA ALA A 14 7.42 -1.71 10.56
C ALA A 14 8.28 -1.00 9.49
N LEU A 15 8.36 -1.55 8.27
CA LEU A 15 9.04 -0.90 7.16
C LEU A 15 8.45 0.48 6.84
N ALA A 16 7.14 0.66 7.00
CA ALA A 16 6.48 1.95 6.77
C ALA A 16 6.89 3.01 7.82
N ALA A 17 7.24 2.60 9.04
CA ALA A 17 7.63 3.52 10.11
C ALA A 17 9.00 4.19 9.86
N ARG A 18 9.87 3.55 9.06
CA ARG A 18 11.23 4.06 8.80
C ARG A 18 11.25 5.47 8.21
N TRP A 19 10.23 5.83 7.44
CA TRP A 19 10.13 7.12 6.75
C TRP A 19 8.93 7.96 7.23
N SER A 20 8.30 7.60 8.34
CA SER A 20 7.11 8.31 8.85
C SER A 20 7.39 9.72 9.37
N HIS A 21 8.65 10.12 9.46
CA HIS A 21 9.07 11.48 9.79
C HIS A 21 9.03 12.44 8.58
N LEU A 22 8.81 11.92 7.37
CA LEU A 22 8.72 12.75 6.18
C LEU A 22 7.33 13.39 6.07
N PRO A 23 7.23 14.64 5.60
CA PRO A 23 5.94 15.31 5.45
C PRO A 23 5.05 14.57 4.46
N ALA A 24 3.77 14.43 4.81
CA ALA A 24 2.74 13.78 4.00
C ALA A 24 3.09 12.33 3.60
N TRP A 25 3.84 11.62 4.44
CA TRP A 25 4.24 10.23 4.20
C TRP A 25 3.03 9.32 4.02
N GLY A 26 1.98 9.48 4.81
CA GLY A 26 0.75 8.72 4.67
C GLY A 26 0.09 8.93 3.31
N GLN A 27 0.02 10.19 2.85
CA GLN A 27 -0.47 10.51 1.51
C GLN A 27 0.40 9.91 0.40
N MET A 28 1.72 9.87 0.58
CA MET A 28 2.62 9.21 -0.36
C MET A 28 2.38 7.70 -0.44
N LEU A 29 2.16 7.03 0.70
CA LEU A 29 1.81 5.60 0.74
C LEU A 29 0.49 5.31 0.01
N VAL A 30 -0.54 6.13 0.22
CA VAL A 30 -1.83 6.00 -0.48
C VAL A 30 -1.64 6.10 -1.99
N ARG A 31 -0.92 7.12 -2.47
CA ARG A 31 -0.66 7.32 -3.91
C ARG A 31 0.12 6.16 -4.50
N ALA A 32 1.15 5.66 -3.81
CA ALA A 32 1.93 4.51 -4.26
C ALA A 32 1.09 3.24 -4.34
N LEU A 33 0.18 3.03 -3.39
CA LEU A 33 -0.71 1.87 -3.37
C LEU A 33 -1.76 1.92 -4.49
N ILE A 34 -2.38 3.09 -4.73
CA ILE A 34 -3.30 3.27 -5.86
C ILE A 34 -2.59 2.98 -7.18
N TYR A 35 -1.40 3.54 -7.38
CA TYR A 35 -0.60 3.28 -8.58
C TYR A 35 -0.32 1.78 -8.75
N ARG A 36 0.08 1.08 -7.68
CA ARG A 36 0.33 -0.36 -7.73
C ARG A 36 -0.93 -1.16 -8.09
N ILE A 37 -2.06 -0.88 -7.45
CA ILE A 37 -3.33 -1.55 -7.71
C ILE A 37 -3.73 -1.41 -9.17
N VAL A 38 -3.72 -0.18 -9.69
CA VAL A 38 -4.09 0.10 -11.09
C VAL A 38 -3.10 -0.56 -12.06
N THR A 39 -1.80 -0.55 -11.74
CA THR A 39 -0.77 -1.20 -12.57
C THR A 39 -0.98 -2.71 -12.62
N ASP A 40 -1.27 -3.34 -11.49
CA ASP A 40 -1.50 -4.78 -11.39
C ASP A 40 -2.78 -5.22 -12.11
N GLU A 41 -3.87 -4.43 -12.00
CA GLU A 41 -5.09 -4.64 -12.78
C GLU A 41 -4.85 -4.46 -14.29
N THR A 42 -4.11 -3.43 -14.68
CA THR A 42 -3.77 -3.20 -16.10
C THR A 42 -2.97 -4.35 -16.69
N ALA A 43 -2.08 -4.96 -15.89
CA ALA A 43 -1.25 -6.08 -16.33
C ALA A 43 -2.00 -7.42 -16.31
N SER A 44 -2.86 -7.64 -15.32
CA SER A 44 -3.55 -8.93 -15.10
C SER A 44 -4.94 -9.01 -15.73
N GLY A 45 -5.52 -7.87 -16.11
CA GLY A 45 -6.92 -7.73 -16.50
C GLY A 45 -7.90 -7.91 -15.32
N PRO A 46 -9.22 -7.75 -15.56
CA PRO A 46 -10.24 -7.80 -14.52
C PRO A 46 -10.32 -9.14 -13.78
N ALA A 47 -9.99 -10.24 -14.48
CA ALA A 47 -9.93 -11.58 -13.90
C ALA A 47 -8.79 -11.76 -12.88
N GLY A 48 -7.85 -10.82 -12.83
CA GLY A 48 -6.77 -10.81 -11.85
C GLY A 48 -7.25 -10.64 -10.41
N TRP A 49 -8.43 -10.04 -10.18
CA TRP A 49 -8.97 -9.76 -8.85
C TRP A 49 -9.49 -11.01 -8.13
N THR A 50 -8.57 -11.84 -7.63
CA THR A 50 -8.88 -13.02 -6.82
C THR A 50 -8.99 -12.68 -5.33
N PRO A 51 -9.66 -13.51 -4.51
CA PRO A 51 -9.69 -13.31 -3.05
C PRO A 51 -8.30 -13.24 -2.42
N ALA A 52 -7.35 -14.03 -2.92
CA ALA A 52 -5.97 -14.00 -2.45
C ALA A 52 -5.26 -12.68 -2.78
N ARG A 53 -5.48 -12.13 -3.98
CA ARG A 53 -4.94 -10.82 -4.38
C ARG A 53 -5.56 -9.68 -3.55
N ILE A 54 -6.87 -9.73 -3.30
CA ILE A 54 -7.55 -8.77 -2.41
C ILE A 54 -6.98 -8.85 -0.98
N ALA A 55 -6.77 -10.07 -0.47
CA ALA A 55 -6.17 -10.30 0.84
C ALA A 55 -4.74 -9.77 0.95
N ALA A 56 -3.96 -9.77 -0.14
CA ALA A 56 -2.61 -9.19 -0.16
C ALA A 56 -2.62 -7.66 -0.04
N TYR A 57 -3.57 -6.97 -0.69
CA TYR A 57 -3.66 -5.51 -0.67
C TYR A 57 -4.29 -4.93 0.59
N ARG A 58 -5.29 -5.61 1.15
CA ARG A 58 -6.10 -5.12 2.29
C ARG A 58 -5.27 -4.60 3.47
N PRO A 59 -4.34 -5.37 4.08
CA PRO A 59 -3.60 -4.89 5.24
C PRO A 59 -2.69 -3.69 4.92
N VAL A 60 -2.22 -3.58 3.68
CA VAL A 60 -1.38 -2.45 3.23
C VAL A 60 -2.23 -1.20 3.01
N ALA A 61 -3.47 -1.35 2.52
CA ALA A 61 -4.43 -0.26 2.41
C ALA A 61 -4.81 0.30 3.77
N GLU A 62 -5.10 -0.57 4.74
CA GLU A 62 -5.40 -0.18 6.12
C GLU A 62 -4.22 0.56 6.76
N LEU A 63 -3.00 0.06 6.58
CA LEU A 63 -1.78 0.71 7.05
C LEU A 63 -1.57 2.10 6.41
N ALA A 64 -1.74 2.22 5.10
CA ALA A 64 -1.57 3.49 4.39
C ALA A 64 -2.59 4.54 4.84
N VAL A 65 -3.85 4.14 5.04
CA VAL A 65 -4.91 5.02 5.56
C VAL A 65 -4.60 5.45 7.00
N ALA A 66 -4.09 4.56 7.85
CA ALA A 66 -3.69 4.91 9.21
C ALA A 66 -2.61 6.00 9.25
N TYR A 67 -1.56 5.89 8.43
CA TYR A 67 -0.55 6.95 8.32
C TYR A 67 -1.11 8.26 7.74
N ALA A 68 -2.02 8.18 6.76
CA ALA A 68 -2.63 9.37 6.18
C ALA A 68 -3.55 10.11 7.17
N GLY A 69 -4.17 9.38 8.10
CA GLY A 69 -4.97 9.97 9.18
C GLY A 69 -4.10 10.70 10.21
N HIS A 70 -2.96 10.15 10.58
CA HIS A 70 -2.03 10.80 11.53
C HIS A 70 -1.39 12.09 10.98
N ASP A 71 -1.24 12.22 9.65
CA ASP A 71 -0.71 13.45 9.02
C ASP A 71 -1.73 14.60 8.98
N ALA A 72 -3.01 14.34 9.30
CA ALA A 72 -4.10 15.32 9.21
C ALA A 72 -4.42 16.03 10.55
N ASP A 73 -3.79 15.60 11.65
CA ASP A 73 -3.87 16.16 13.01
C ASP A 73 -2.71 17.13 13.29
#